data_AF-A0A9D5BHF9-F1
#
_entry.id   AF-A0A9D5BHF9-F1
#
_cell.length_a   1.000
_cell.length_b   1.000
_cell.length_c   1.000
_cell.angle_alpha   90.00
_cell.angle_beta   90.00
_cell.angle_gamma   90.00
#
_symmetry.space_group_name_H-M   'P 1'
#
loop_
_entity.id
_entity.type
_entity.pdbx_description
1 polymer ?
#
loop_
_entity_poly.entity_id
_entity_poly.type
_entity_poly.pdbx_seq_one_letter_code
_entity_poly.pdbx_strand_id
1 'polypeptide(L)'
;MALTTLSEQMVTLATQVDIPLFYKMMEVEEFIDWQIDIDRFFDVLAVLKNKQVKMVAIRMKSIAAVWWDKLVAQRQRQRNGLVKTWRRMKKLMPSGFY
;
A
#
# COMPACT_ATOMS: atom_id res chain seq x y z
N MET A 1 14.36 9.56 -24.35
CA MET A 1 15.18 9.59 -23.12
C MET A 1 14.47 10.19 -21.90
N ALA A 2 13.59 11.20 -22.02
CA ALA A 2 12.95 11.84 -20.86
C ALA A 2 12.01 10.96 -20.00
N LEU A 3 11.29 9.99 -20.60
CA LEU A 3 10.34 9.13 -19.87
C LEU A 3 11.03 8.18 -18.88
N THR A 4 12.25 7.72 -19.21
CA THR A 4 13.02 6.82 -18.35
C THR A 4 13.51 7.55 -17.11
N THR A 5 14.02 8.78 -17.28
CA THR A 5 14.50 9.65 -16.20
C THR A 5 13.40 10.04 -15.22
N LEU A 6 12.20 10.36 -15.74
CA LEU A 6 11.06 10.69 -14.88
C LEU A 6 10.58 9.45 -14.10
N SER A 7 10.60 8.27 -14.71
CA SER A 7 10.24 7.03 -14.01
C SER A 7 11.26 6.64 -12.93
N GLU A 8 12.55 6.87 -13.18
CA GLU A 8 13.62 6.66 -12.19
C GLU A 8 13.52 7.69 -11.07
N GLN A 9 13.37 8.98 -11.37
CA GLN A 9 13.18 10.04 -10.36
C GLN A 9 11.95 9.79 -9.49
N MET A 10 10.86 9.27 -10.04
CA MET A 10 9.67 8.89 -9.27
C MET A 10 9.91 7.64 -8.39
N VAL A 11 10.76 6.71 -8.82
CA VAL A 11 11.20 5.55 -8.01
C VAL A 11 12.18 6.00 -6.93
N THR A 12 13.09 6.92 -7.23
CA THR A 12 14.02 7.53 -6.27
C THR A 12 13.28 8.39 -5.25
N LEU A 13 12.28 9.18 -5.67
CA LEU A 13 11.37 9.90 -4.76
C LEU A 13 10.51 8.93 -3.94
N ALA A 14 10.02 7.83 -4.50
CA ALA A 14 9.30 6.80 -3.72
C ALA A 14 10.18 6.02 -2.74
N THR A 15 11.50 6.11 -2.88
CA THR A 15 12.50 5.52 -1.97
C THR A 15 13.11 6.54 -1.02
N GLN A 16 13.15 7.84 -1.36
CA GLN A 16 13.57 8.95 -0.49
C GLN A 16 12.44 9.56 0.34
N VAL A 17 11.22 9.65 -0.22
CA VAL A 17 10.01 9.96 0.54
C VAL A 17 9.64 8.66 1.22
N ASP A 18 10.04 8.55 2.49
CA ASP A 18 9.76 7.39 3.33
C ASP A 18 8.26 7.11 3.31
N ILE A 19 7.82 6.17 2.48
CA ILE A 19 6.50 5.58 2.64
C ILE A 19 6.53 4.95 4.04
N PRO A 20 5.71 5.45 4.98
CA PRO A 20 5.83 5.04 6.37
C PRO A 20 5.56 3.54 6.48
N LEU A 21 6.33 2.86 7.33
CA LEU A 21 6.17 1.43 7.54
C LEU A 21 4.87 1.17 8.29
N PHE A 22 4.22 0.04 8.00
CA PHE A 22 2.99 -0.34 8.69
C PHE A 22 3.19 -1.60 9.53
N TYR A 23 2.92 -1.48 10.82
CA TYR A 23 2.94 -2.57 11.78
C TYR A 23 1.53 -2.72 12.38
N LYS A 24 1.04 -3.94 12.54
CA LYS A 24 -0.28 -4.19 13.15
C LYS A 24 -0.38 -3.72 14.62
N MET A 25 0.75 -3.47 15.28
CA MET A 25 0.79 -2.99 16.67
C MET A 25 0.75 -1.45 16.78
N MET A 26 0.42 -0.75 15.69
CA MET A 26 0.17 0.70 15.73
C MET A 26 -1.12 0.98 16.49
N GLU A 27 -1.15 2.09 17.21
CA GLU A 27 -2.39 2.63 17.79
C GLU A 27 -3.34 3.11 16.69
N VAL A 28 -4.60 3.34 17.05
CA VAL A 28 -5.67 3.69 16.09
C VAL A 28 -5.33 4.95 15.30
N GLU A 29 -4.88 5.97 16.01
CA GLU A 29 -4.49 7.26 15.46
C GLU A 29 -3.27 7.11 14.52
N GLU A 30 -2.26 6.33 14.91
CA GLU A 30 -1.07 6.09 14.10
C GLU A 30 -1.42 5.37 12.79
N PHE A 31 -2.37 4.43 12.83
CA PHE A 31 -2.85 3.77 11.62
C PHE A 31 -3.60 4.73 10.69
N ILE A 32 -4.44 5.61 11.25
CA ILE A 32 -5.20 6.60 10.47
C ILE A 32 -4.23 7.58 9.81
N ASP A 33 -3.25 8.11 10.55
CA ASP A 33 -2.22 9.01 10.02
C ASP A 33 -1.41 8.33 8.91
N TRP A 34 -1.02 7.07 9.12
CA TRP A 34 -0.35 6.28 8.09
C TRP A 34 -1.19 6.15 6.80
N GLN A 35 -2.50 5.91 6.90
CA GLN A 35 -3.37 5.85 5.72
C GLN A 35 -3.47 7.21 4.99
N ILE A 36 -3.54 8.31 5.75
CA ILE A 36 -3.58 9.68 5.21
C ILE A 36 -2.29 10.00 4.47
N ASP A 37 -1.14 9.63 5.01
CA ASP A 37 0.16 9.86 4.38
C ASP A 37 0.30 9.06 3.08
N ILE A 38 -0.16 7.81 3.06
CA ILE A 38 -0.21 6.99 1.84
C ILE A 38 -1.12 7.62 0.78
N ASP A 39 -2.31 8.10 1.17
CA ASP A 39 -3.24 8.78 0.26
C ASP A 39 -2.57 10.03 -0.34
N ARG A 40 -1.99 10.90 0.50
CA ARG A 40 -1.27 12.11 0.06
C ARG A 40 -0.09 11.77 -0.86
N PHE A 41 0.68 10.75 -0.52
CA PHE A 41 1.81 10.28 -1.34
C PHE A 41 1.35 9.88 -2.74
N PHE A 42 0.25 9.12 -2.85
CA PHE A 42 -0.28 8.72 -4.16
C PHE A 42 -0.82 9.89 -4.97
N ASP A 43 -1.44 10.86 -4.32
CA ASP A 43 -1.99 12.05 -4.98
C ASP A 43 -0.88 12.98 -5.47
N VAL A 44 0.10 13.30 -4.62
CA VAL A 44 1.23 14.20 -4.96
C VAL A 44 2.09 13.61 -6.08
N LEU A 45 2.36 12.30 -6.03
CA LEU A 45 3.21 11.62 -7.01
C LEU A 45 2.41 11.05 -8.20
N ALA A 46 1.11 11.33 -8.30
CA ALA A 46 0.24 10.83 -9.37
C ALA A 46 0.44 9.31 -9.63
N VAL A 47 0.58 8.53 -8.56
CA VAL A 47 0.95 7.10 -8.68
C VAL A 47 -0.19 6.34 -9.35
N LEU A 48 0.14 5.65 -10.44
CA LEU A 48 -0.83 4.83 -11.17
C LEU A 48 -1.51 3.81 -10.24
N LYS A 49 -2.85 3.73 -10.31
CA LYS A 49 -3.69 2.88 -9.44
C LYS A 49 -3.24 1.42 -9.37
N ASN A 50 -2.73 0.86 -10.48
CA ASN A 50 -2.24 -0.51 -10.57
C ASN A 50 -0.88 -0.74 -9.86
N LYS A 51 -0.14 0.32 -9.52
CA LYS A 51 1.13 0.27 -8.76
C LYS A 51 0.93 0.47 -7.25
N GLN A 52 -0.08 1.27 -6.87
CA GLN A 52 -0.36 1.64 -5.48
C GLN A 52 -0.40 0.43 -4.52
N VAL A 53 -1.17 -0.61 -4.87
CA VAL A 53 -1.33 -1.80 -4.02
C VAL A 53 0.01 -2.50 -3.75
N LYS A 54 0.88 -2.61 -4.78
CA LYS A 54 2.20 -3.24 -4.62
C LYS A 54 3.10 -2.41 -3.71
N MET A 55 3.04 -1.08 -3.83
CA MET A 55 3.81 -0.16 -2.99
C MET A 55 3.38 -0.19 -1.53
N VAL A 56 2.08 -0.32 -1.24
CA VAL A 56 1.63 -0.49 0.14
C VAL A 56 2.03 -1.87 0.67
N ALA A 57 1.78 -2.93 -0.10
CA ALA A 57 2.04 -4.31 0.34
C ALA A 57 3.51 -4.53 0.75
N ILE A 58 4.48 -3.99 0.01
CA ILE A 58 5.92 -4.14 0.35
C ILE A 58 6.31 -3.40 1.63
N ARG A 59 5.53 -2.40 2.06
CA ARG A 59 5.76 -1.60 3.27
C ARG A 59 5.06 -2.19 4.50
N MET A 60 4.17 -3.18 4.33
CA MET A 60 3.56 -3.90 5.44
C MET A 60 4.60 -4.81 6.12
N LYS A 61 4.59 -4.85 7.45
CA LYS A 61 5.50 -5.66 8.27
C LYS A 61 4.75 -6.50 9.29
N SER A 62 5.40 -7.53 9.81
CA SER A 62 4.86 -8.41 10.85
C SER A 62 3.47 -8.97 10.47
N ILE A 63 2.50 -8.93 11.38
CA ILE A 63 1.15 -9.48 11.20
C ILE A 63 0.41 -8.82 10.01
N ALA A 64 0.74 -7.59 9.67
CA ALA A 64 0.16 -6.90 8.52
C ALA A 64 0.55 -7.56 7.18
N ALA A 65 1.82 -7.95 7.03
CA ALA A 65 2.29 -8.68 5.85
C ALA A 65 1.61 -10.06 5.76
N VAL A 66 1.52 -10.78 6.90
CA VAL A 66 0.87 -12.10 6.97
C VAL A 66 -0.59 -12.04 6.55
N TRP A 67 -1.32 -11.01 6.97
CA TRP A 67 -2.70 -10.80 6.53
C TRP A 67 -2.81 -10.57 5.02
N TRP A 68 -1.92 -9.74 4.45
CA TRP A 68 -1.94 -9.47 3.02
C TRP A 68 -1.78 -10.76 2.21
N ASP A 69 -0.82 -11.60 2.58
CA ASP A 69 -0.58 -12.89 1.94
C ASP A 69 -1.80 -13.82 2.07
N LYS A 70 -2.40 -13.88 3.27
CA LYS A 70 -3.65 -14.65 3.51
C LYS A 70 -4.80 -14.13 2.66
N LEU A 71 -4.97 -12.82 2.54
CA LEU A 71 -6.01 -12.19 1.73
C LEU A 71 -5.82 -12.54 0.24
N VAL A 72 -4.59 -12.43 -0.28
CA VAL A 72 -4.27 -12.78 -1.67
C VAL A 72 -4.57 -14.26 -1.93
N ALA A 73 -4.08 -15.17 -1.08
CA ALA A 73 -4.31 -16.60 -1.21
C ALA A 73 -5.80 -16.97 -1.11
N GLN A 74 -6.55 -16.34 -0.21
CA GLN A 74 -7.99 -16.54 -0.10
C GLN A 74 -8.72 -16.09 -1.37
N ARG A 75 -8.38 -14.92 -1.92
CA ARG A 75 -9.02 -14.43 -3.15
C ARG A 75 -8.72 -15.34 -4.34
N GLN A 76 -7.48 -15.82 -4.46
CA GLN A 76 -7.12 -16.81 -5.48
C GLN A 76 -7.97 -18.09 -5.38
N ARG A 77 -8.10 -18.66 -4.17
CA ARG A 77 -8.95 -19.85 -3.91
C ARG A 77 -10.41 -19.62 -4.29
N GLN A 78 -10.93 -18.43 -4.01
CA GLN A 78 -12.31 -18.05 -4.33
C GLN A 78 -12.51 -17.59 -5.79
N ARG A 79 -11.47 -17.66 -6.64
CA ARG A 79 -11.47 -17.11 -8.02
C ARG A 79 -11.89 -15.63 -8.08
N ASN A 80 -11.65 -14.93 -6.99
CA ASN A 80 -11.90 -13.51 -6.86
C ASN A 80 -10.76 -12.75 -7.53
N GLY A 81 -11.09 -11.74 -8.35
CA GLY A 81 -10.07 -10.90 -8.99
C GLY A 81 -9.12 -10.24 -7.98
N LEU A 82 -7.90 -9.93 -8.44
CA LEU A 82 -6.85 -9.27 -7.65
C LEU A 82 -7.35 -7.94 -7.05
N VAL A 83 -6.77 -7.56 -5.91
CA VAL A 83 -6.97 -6.22 -5.35
C VAL A 83 -6.15 -5.25 -6.21
N LYS A 84 -6.83 -4.47 -7.07
CA LYS A 84 -6.17 -3.60 -8.07
C LYS A 84 -6.02 -2.13 -7.66
N THR A 85 -6.62 -1.71 -6.55
CA THR A 85 -6.63 -0.30 -6.13
C THR A 85 -6.43 -0.19 -4.62
N TRP A 86 -5.75 0.88 -4.19
CA TRP A 86 -5.57 1.17 -2.77
C TRP A 86 -6.91 1.32 -2.03
N ARG A 87 -7.87 2.02 -2.63
CA ARG A 87 -9.25 2.12 -2.11
C ARG A 87 -9.88 0.75 -1.83
N ARG A 88 -9.67 -0.24 -2.69
CA ARG A 88 -10.20 -1.60 -2.47
C ARG A 88 -9.44 -2.31 -1.36
N MET A 89 -8.13 -2.10 -1.24
CA MET A 89 -7.30 -2.65 -0.17
C MET A 89 -7.75 -2.12 1.20
N LYS A 90 -7.98 -0.80 1.35
CA LYS A 90 -8.53 -0.19 2.58
C LYS A 90 -9.85 -0.83 3.01
N LYS A 91 -10.79 -1.04 2.08
CA LYS A 91 -12.08 -1.70 2.37
C LYS A 91 -11.98 -3.15 2.81
N LEU A 92 -10.84 -3.81 2.55
CA LEU A 92 -10.61 -5.20 2.93
C LEU A 92 -9.78 -5.31 4.21
N MET A 93 -9.18 -4.21 4.68
CA MET A 93 -8.47 -4.19 5.95
C MET A 93 -9.46 -4.50 7.08
N PRO A 94 -9.13 -5.47 7.95
CA PRO A 94 -9.95 -5.80 9.10
C PRO A 94 -10.17 -4.57 10.00
N SER A 95 -11.32 -4.50 10.66
CA SER A 95 -11.63 -3.44 11.63
C SER A 95 -10.82 -3.52 12.94
N GLY A 96 -9.79 -4.37 13.00
CA GLY A 96 -8.85 -4.48 14.14
C GLY A 96 -7.42 -4.57 13.65
N PHE A 97 -7.15 -3.87 12.55
CA PHE A 97 -5.80 -3.70 11.99
C PHE A 97 -5.02 -2.55 12.63
N TYR A 98 -5.73 -1.78 13.43
CA TYR A 98 -5.33 -0.61 14.18
C TYR A 98 -5.48 -0.91 15.67
#